data_AF-A0A268JWU8-F1
#
_entry.id   AF-A0A268JWU8-F1
#
_cell.length_a   1.000
_cell.length_b   1.000
_cell.length_c   1.000
_cell.angle_alpha   90.00
_cell.angle_beta   90.00
_cell.angle_gamma   90.00
#
_symmetry.space_group_name_H-M   'P 1'
#
loop_
_entity.id
_entity.type
_entity.pdbx_description
1 polymer ?
#
loop_
_entity_poly.entity_id
_entity_poly.type
_entity_poly.pdbx_seq_one_letter_code
_entity_poly.pdbx_strand_id
1 'polypeptide(L)'
;MEKDEAVYLADLIKNSRPANYDIKKMETVNGTLPRFHQWTNGKQTLAGFEVTRLDSDTSYYFLFIDWHRNDNYYLVIYLHNKSTTAAELRVIEKVDGSPHIVWKYNPLKRDGKNIQRKAYFRQMFGSTTLQIKVPASTFEVEEFFEQLFRLCQNRIKADKIVDVFDFENK
;
A
#
# COMPACT_ATOMS: atom_id res chain seq x y z
N MET A 1 10.43 -3.80 -6.76
CA MET A 1 11.54 -3.36 -5.91
C MET A 1 12.47 -4.54 -5.88
N GLU A 2 13.77 -4.28 -5.81
CA GLU A 2 14.72 -5.36 -5.64
C GLU A 2 14.50 -6.03 -4.29
N LYS A 3 14.96 -7.27 -4.15
CA LYS A 3 14.76 -8.05 -2.93
C LYS A 3 15.38 -7.36 -1.72
N ASP A 4 16.58 -6.79 -1.86
CA ASP A 4 17.28 -6.15 -0.75
C ASP A 4 16.58 -4.87 -0.28
N GLU A 5 15.97 -4.10 -1.20
CA GLU A 5 15.12 -2.96 -0.85
C GLU A 5 13.89 -3.40 -0.05
N ALA A 6 13.25 -4.50 -0.45
CA ALA A 6 12.10 -5.06 0.26
C ALA A 6 12.47 -5.57 1.66
N VAL A 7 13.61 -6.27 1.78
CA VAL A 7 14.13 -6.76 3.07
C VAL A 7 14.45 -5.58 3.99
N TYR A 8 15.16 -4.57 3.49
CA TYR A 8 15.50 -3.37 4.25
C TYR A 8 14.26 -2.67 4.81
N LEU A 9 13.25 -2.42 3.96
CA LEU A 9 11.98 -1.82 4.38
C LEU A 9 11.24 -2.67 5.42
N ALA A 10 11.19 -3.99 5.21
CA ALA A 10 10.54 -4.91 6.15
C ALA A 10 11.24 -4.92 7.51
N ASP A 11 12.57 -4.86 7.53
CA ASP A 11 13.36 -4.81 8.77
C ASP A 11 13.19 -3.48 9.51
N LEU A 12 13.14 -2.36 8.80
CA LEU A 12 12.81 -1.07 9.42
C LEU A 12 11.43 -1.10 10.09
N ILE A 13 10.40 -1.59 9.39
CA ILE A 13 9.05 -1.71 9.95
C ILE A 13 9.04 -2.60 11.19
N LYS A 14 9.65 -3.80 11.11
CA LYS A 14 9.72 -4.76 12.22
C LYS A 14 10.35 -4.17 13.48
N ASN A 15 11.40 -3.37 13.31
CA ASN A 15 12.18 -2.82 14.41
C ASN A 15 11.69 -1.44 14.88
N SER A 16 10.77 -0.81 14.15
CA SER A 16 10.17 0.48 14.51
C SER A 16 9.17 0.37 15.65
N ARG A 17 8.99 1.47 16.38
CA ARG A 17 7.98 1.63 17.43
C ARG A 17 7.31 3.01 17.28
N PRO A 18 6.55 3.22 16.18
CA PRO A 18 5.80 4.46 15.99
C PRO A 18 4.80 4.66 17.14
N ALA A 19 4.59 5.91 17.55
CA ALA A 19 3.68 6.25 18.63
C ALA A 19 2.20 6.11 18.22
N ASN A 20 1.90 6.37 16.95
CA ASN A 20 0.53 6.43 16.44
C ASN A 20 0.04 5.13 15.78
N TYR A 21 0.88 4.10 15.74
CA TYR A 21 0.58 2.85 15.05
C TYR A 21 0.98 1.63 15.87
N ASP A 22 0.11 0.62 15.88
CA ASP A 22 0.46 -0.73 16.31
C ASP A 22 0.91 -1.57 15.10
N ILE A 23 1.93 -2.39 15.31
CA ILE A 23 2.53 -3.23 14.27
C ILE A 23 2.59 -4.67 14.78
N LYS A 24 1.80 -5.54 14.15
CA LYS A 24 1.82 -6.98 14.43
C LYS A 24 2.41 -7.73 13.25
N LYS A 25 3.58 -8.34 13.46
CA LYS A 25 4.19 -9.21 12.44
C LYS A 25 3.34 -10.48 12.27
N MET A 26 3.12 -10.84 11.02
CA MET A 26 2.42 -12.07 10.65
C MET A 26 3.40 -13.24 10.59
N GLU A 27 2.94 -14.41 11.01
CA GLU A 27 3.69 -15.65 10.85
C GLU A 27 3.67 -16.11 9.39
N THR A 28 4.83 -16.49 8.87
CA THR A 28 4.98 -17.13 7.57
C THR A 28 5.28 -18.61 7.76
N VAL A 29 4.79 -19.45 6.86
CA VAL A 29 5.06 -20.90 6.84
C VAL A 29 5.89 -21.18 5.60
N ASN A 30 7.12 -21.64 5.78
CA ASN A 30 8.08 -21.92 4.70
C ASN A 30 8.23 -20.74 3.71
N GLY A 31 8.30 -19.51 4.24
CA GLY A 31 8.43 -18.30 3.42
C GLY A 31 7.16 -17.90 2.66
N THR A 32 5.99 -18.41 3.04
CA THR A 32 4.71 -18.07 2.40
C THR A 32 3.65 -17.68 3.44
N LEU A 33 2.57 -17.03 2.97
CA LEU A 33 1.38 -16.73 3.76
C LEU A 33 0.20 -17.61 3.32
N PRO A 34 0.12 -18.87 3.76
CA PRO A 34 -0.96 -19.76 3.39
C PRO A 34 -2.29 -19.25 3.94
N ARG A 35 -3.37 -19.37 3.16
CA ARG A 35 -4.75 -19.04 3.57
C ARG A 35 -4.98 -17.58 3.94
N PHE A 36 -4.06 -16.67 3.64
CA PHE A 36 -4.29 -15.24 3.81
C PHE A 36 -5.30 -14.71 2.79
N HIS A 37 -4.99 -14.89 1.50
CA HIS A 37 -5.87 -14.59 0.38
C HIS A 37 -5.53 -15.52 -0.80
N GLN A 38 -6.49 -15.86 -1.67
CA GLN A 38 -6.21 -16.79 -2.78
C GLN A 38 -5.06 -16.34 -3.69
N TRP A 39 -4.90 -15.03 -3.85
CA TRP A 39 -3.84 -14.44 -4.67
C TRP A 39 -2.48 -14.38 -3.96
N THR A 40 -2.37 -14.65 -2.66
CA THR A 40 -1.07 -14.74 -1.98
C THR A 40 -0.56 -16.18 -1.88
N ASN A 41 -1.44 -17.17 -2.05
CA ASN A 41 -1.10 -18.57 -1.85
C ASN A 41 0.08 -19.04 -2.73
N GLY A 42 1.06 -19.67 -2.08
CA GLY A 42 2.26 -20.23 -2.71
C GLY A 42 3.23 -19.20 -3.29
N LYS A 43 3.06 -17.90 -3.00
CA LYS A 43 4.02 -16.85 -3.38
C LYS A 43 5.01 -16.62 -2.24
N GLN A 44 6.27 -16.41 -2.60
CA GLN A 44 7.33 -16.08 -1.64
C GLN A 44 7.01 -14.74 -0.98
N THR A 45 6.98 -14.74 0.35
CA THR A 45 6.67 -13.60 1.20
C THR A 45 7.82 -13.39 2.18
N LEU A 46 8.51 -12.26 2.06
CA LEU A 46 9.62 -11.88 2.95
C LEU A 46 9.09 -11.53 4.34
N ALA A 47 8.01 -10.74 4.39
CA ALA A 47 7.35 -10.36 5.63
C ALA A 47 5.89 -9.97 5.36
N GLY A 48 5.05 -10.19 6.36
CA GLY A 48 3.71 -9.63 6.43
C GLY A 48 3.54 -8.89 7.76
N PHE A 49 2.84 -7.76 7.73
CA PHE A 49 2.51 -6.99 8.91
C PHE A 49 1.04 -6.62 8.88
N GLU A 50 0.38 -6.70 10.01
CA GLU A 50 -0.84 -5.95 10.27
C GLU A 50 -0.44 -4.62 10.92
N VAL A 51 -0.83 -3.51 10.30
CA VAL A 51 -0.52 -2.16 10.79
C VAL A 51 -1.85 -1.48 11.10
N THR A 52 -2.02 -1.06 12.35
CA THR A 52 -3.25 -0.42 12.84
C THR A 52 -2.94 1.00 13.29
N ARG A 53 -3.69 1.97 12.76
CA ARG A 53 -3.63 3.37 13.19
C ARG A 53 -4.47 3.55 14.45
N LEU A 54 -3.87 3.97 15.55
CA LEU A 54 -4.48 3.92 16.89
C LEU A 54 -5.64 4.91 17.08
N ASP A 55 -5.59 6.07 16.41
CA ASP A 55 -6.59 7.13 16.57
C ASP A 55 -7.97 6.81 15.94
N SER A 56 -7.99 5.89 14.98
CA SER A 56 -9.13 5.63 14.10
C SER A 56 -9.47 4.15 13.96
N ASP A 57 -8.70 3.29 14.61
CA ASP A 57 -8.80 1.82 14.51
C ASP A 57 -8.80 1.32 13.06
N THR A 58 -8.17 2.07 12.16
CA THR A 58 -8.04 1.67 10.76
C THR A 58 -6.84 0.76 10.63
N SER A 59 -7.05 -0.44 10.09
CA SER A 59 -5.99 -1.41 9.87
C SER A 59 -5.80 -1.76 8.40
N TYR A 60 -4.56 -2.10 8.05
CA TYR A 60 -4.18 -2.64 6.76
C TYR A 60 -3.16 -3.77 6.94
N TYR A 61 -3.14 -4.70 5.98
CA TYR A 61 -2.07 -5.69 5.91
C TYR A 61 -1.03 -5.27 4.88
N PHE A 62 0.23 -5.22 5.28
CA PHE A 62 1.37 -4.85 4.46
C PHE A 62 2.16 -6.12 4.15
N LEU A 63 2.18 -6.52 2.89
CA LEU A 63 2.84 -7.75 2.45
C LEU A 63 4.03 -7.42 1.54
N PHE A 64 5.23 -7.83 1.97
CA PHE A 64 6.43 -7.83 1.14
C PHE A 64 6.53 -9.17 0.41
N ILE A 65 6.07 -9.20 -0.84
CA ILE A 65 5.76 -10.43 -1.56
C ILE A 65 6.26 -10.40 -3.00
N ASP A 66 6.80 -11.53 -3.49
CA ASP A 66 7.07 -11.73 -4.93
C ASP A 66 5.73 -11.96 -5.65
N TRP A 67 5.08 -10.85 -5.99
CA TRP A 67 3.68 -10.83 -6.40
C TRP A 67 3.44 -11.52 -7.74
N HIS A 68 4.39 -11.43 -8.67
CA HIS A 68 4.28 -12.02 -10.00
C HIS A 68 5.23 -13.19 -10.25
N ARG A 69 5.92 -13.69 -9.22
CA ARG A 69 6.84 -14.86 -9.30
C ARG A 69 7.97 -14.63 -10.29
N ASN A 70 8.54 -13.43 -10.24
CA ASN A 70 9.59 -12.99 -11.14
C ASN A 70 10.72 -12.29 -10.38
N ASP A 71 10.88 -12.62 -9.10
CA ASP A 71 11.88 -12.07 -8.18
C ASP A 71 11.82 -10.53 -8.05
N ASN A 72 10.67 -9.94 -8.40
CA ASN A 72 10.37 -8.54 -8.16
C ASN A 72 9.39 -8.42 -7.01
N TYR A 73 9.84 -7.81 -5.93
CA TYR A 73 9.03 -7.69 -4.73
C TYR A 73 8.13 -6.47 -4.80
N TYR A 74 7.01 -6.61 -4.10
CA TYR A 74 5.98 -5.60 -3.97
C TYR A 74 5.74 -5.39 -2.48
N LEU A 75 5.44 -4.14 -2.11
CA LEU A 75 4.64 -3.85 -0.94
C LEU A 75 3.19 -3.84 -1.41
N VAL A 76 2.49 -4.95 -1.16
CA VAL A 76 1.06 -5.07 -1.42
C VAL A 76 0.30 -4.75 -0.14
N ILE A 77 -0.52 -3.72 -0.18
CA ILE A 77 -1.36 -3.30 0.94
C ILE A 77 -2.76 -3.85 0.73
N TYR A 78 -3.26 -4.66 1.66
CA TYR A 78 -4.63 -5.17 1.68
C TYR A 78 -5.48 -4.41 2.69
N LEU A 79 -6.79 -4.28 2.37
CA LEU A 79 -7.79 -3.91 3.37
C LEU A 79 -7.82 -4.94 4.51
N HIS A 80 -8.16 -4.53 5.73
CA HIS A 80 -8.20 -5.43 6.89
C HIS A 80 -9.21 -6.58 6.74
N ASN A 81 -10.31 -6.40 6.00
CA ASN A 81 -11.23 -7.50 5.67
C ASN A 81 -10.68 -8.45 4.59
N LYS A 82 -9.46 -8.20 4.07
CA LYS A 82 -8.77 -8.96 3.02
C LYS A 82 -9.54 -9.05 1.70
N SER A 83 -10.57 -8.22 1.49
CA SER A 83 -11.45 -8.33 0.32
C SER A 83 -10.77 -7.90 -0.98
N THR A 84 -9.80 -6.98 -0.89
CA THR A 84 -9.03 -6.49 -2.04
C THR A 84 -7.76 -5.78 -1.60
N THR A 85 -6.85 -5.55 -2.55
CA THR A 85 -5.68 -4.68 -2.36
C THR A 85 -6.15 -3.23 -2.29
N ALA A 86 -5.61 -2.46 -1.36
CA ALA A 86 -5.70 -1.01 -1.29
C ALA A 86 -4.66 -0.34 -2.20
N ALA A 87 -3.43 -0.88 -2.25
CA ALA A 87 -2.38 -0.42 -3.15
C ALA A 87 -1.38 -1.54 -3.44
N GLU A 88 -0.72 -1.44 -4.58
CA GLU A 88 0.38 -2.31 -4.99
C GLU A 88 1.57 -1.41 -5.35
N LEU A 89 2.62 -1.45 -4.53
CA LEU A 89 3.77 -0.57 -4.68
C LEU A 89 5.01 -1.40 -5.02
N ARG A 90 5.70 -1.03 -6.10
CA ARG A 90 6.85 -1.81 -6.60
C ARG A 90 8.01 -0.99 -7.13
N VAL A 91 7.80 0.27 -7.50
CA VAL A 91 8.84 1.06 -8.17
C VAL A 91 9.51 1.93 -7.12
N ILE A 92 10.82 1.77 -6.95
CA ILE A 92 11.65 2.68 -6.17
C ILE A 92 12.53 3.45 -7.15
N GLU A 93 12.50 4.77 -7.06
CA GLU A 93 13.29 5.69 -7.89
C GLU A 93 14.02 6.69 -6.98
N LYS A 94 15.14 7.26 -7.46
CA LYS A 94 15.80 8.36 -6.78
C LYS A 94 15.15 9.68 -7.21
N VAL A 95 14.56 10.38 -6.25
CA VAL A 95 14.05 11.75 -6.41
C VAL A 95 14.91 12.65 -5.52
N ASP A 96 15.55 13.66 -6.12
CA ASP A 96 16.47 14.57 -5.44
C ASP A 96 17.55 13.84 -4.61
N GLY A 97 18.06 12.73 -5.16
CA GLY A 97 19.08 11.89 -4.53
C GLY A 97 18.57 10.91 -3.46
N SER A 98 17.29 11.00 -3.07
CA SER A 98 16.68 10.14 -2.03
C SER A 98 15.76 9.08 -2.64
N PRO A 99 15.76 7.84 -2.12
CA PRO A 99 14.88 6.79 -2.62
C PRO A 99 13.42 7.08 -2.27
N HIS A 100 12.55 6.99 -3.27
CA HIS A 100 11.10 7.16 -3.16
C HIS A 100 10.38 6.01 -3.85
N ILE A 101 9.32 5.52 -3.22
CA ILE A 101 8.36 4.65 -3.87
C ILE A 101 7.48 5.51 -4.77
N VAL A 102 7.49 5.22 -6.06
CA VAL A 102 6.66 5.90 -7.06
C VAL A 102 5.42 5.08 -7.35
N TRP A 103 4.26 5.67 -7.10
CA TRP A 103 2.97 5.00 -7.31
C TRP A 103 2.04 5.86 -8.15
N LYS A 104 1.37 5.24 -9.13
CA LYS A 104 0.45 5.93 -10.04
C LYS A 104 -0.96 5.42 -9.87
N TYR A 105 -1.90 6.34 -9.65
CA TYR A 105 -3.32 6.02 -9.67
C TYR A 105 -3.77 5.70 -11.10
N ASN A 106 -4.12 4.43 -11.31
CA ASN A 106 -4.59 3.95 -12.60
C ASN A 106 -5.81 3.04 -12.43
N PRO A 107 -7.02 3.61 -12.23
CA PRO A 107 -8.24 2.82 -12.13
C PRO A 107 -8.49 2.05 -13.43
N LEU A 108 -8.81 0.75 -13.30
CA LEU A 108 -9.04 -0.19 -14.41
C LEU A 108 -10.50 -0.72 -14.44
N LYS A 109 -11.43 0.00 -13.81
CA LYS A 109 -12.85 -0.41 -13.77
C LYS A 109 -13.46 -0.32 -15.18
N ARG A 110 -14.33 -1.28 -15.53
CA ARG A 110 -14.96 -1.40 -16.86
C ARG A 110 -16.33 -0.71 -16.94
N ASP A 111 -16.50 0.39 -16.21
CA ASP A 111 -17.78 1.13 -16.10
C ASP A 111 -17.76 2.47 -16.87
N GLY A 112 -16.68 2.77 -17.59
CA GLY A 112 -16.53 4.02 -18.34
C GLY A 112 -16.22 5.26 -17.48
N LYS A 113 -16.18 5.15 -16.15
CA LYS A 113 -16.05 6.31 -15.25
C LYS A 113 -14.63 6.56 -14.73
N ASN A 114 -13.62 5.92 -15.32
CA ASN A 114 -12.22 6.08 -14.90
C ASN A 114 -11.69 7.50 -15.07
N ILE A 115 -12.18 8.26 -16.06
CA ILE A 115 -11.79 9.68 -16.25
C ILE A 115 -12.21 10.52 -15.04
N GLN A 116 -13.46 10.37 -14.58
CA GLN A 116 -13.98 11.09 -13.41
C GLN A 116 -13.19 10.75 -12.14
N ARG A 117 -12.91 9.45 -11.92
CA ARG A 117 -12.09 9.00 -10.79
C ARG A 117 -10.69 9.61 -10.81
N LYS A 118 -10.03 9.63 -11.98
CA LYS A 118 -8.70 10.24 -12.16
C LYS A 118 -8.72 11.74 -11.91
N ALA A 119 -9.75 12.44 -12.39
CA ALA A 119 -9.92 13.88 -12.17
C ALA A 119 -10.09 14.20 -10.69
N TYR A 120 -10.97 13.48 -9.99
CA TYR A 120 -11.16 13.64 -8.55
C TYR A 120 -9.89 13.34 -7.75
N PHE A 121 -9.21 12.23 -8.06
CA PHE A 121 -7.95 11.88 -7.41
C PHE A 121 -6.90 13.00 -7.57
N ARG A 122 -6.75 13.53 -8.79
CA ARG A 122 -5.85 14.66 -9.07
C ARG A 122 -6.24 15.91 -8.29
N GLN A 123 -7.53 16.24 -8.20
CA GLN A 123 -8.00 17.39 -7.43
C GLN A 123 -7.61 17.28 -5.95
N MET A 124 -7.68 16.07 -5.37
CA MET A 124 -7.34 15.82 -3.96
C MET A 124 -5.84 15.78 -3.66
N PHE A 125 -4.99 15.44 -4.64
CA PHE A 125 -3.55 15.21 -4.45
C PHE A 125 -2.62 16.12 -5.25
N GLY A 126 -3.18 16.99 -6.10
CA GLY A 126 -2.41 17.75 -7.09
C GLY A 126 -1.87 16.90 -8.25
N SER A 127 -1.75 15.58 -8.08
CA SER A 127 -1.16 14.66 -9.05
C SER A 127 -1.83 13.28 -9.02
N THR A 128 -1.75 12.55 -10.13
CA THR A 128 -2.10 11.12 -10.20
C THR A 128 -0.91 10.22 -9.88
N THR A 129 0.29 10.79 -9.74
CA THR A 129 1.51 10.10 -9.36
C THR A 129 1.93 10.62 -7.99
N LEU A 130 2.17 9.69 -7.07
CA LEU A 130 2.63 9.96 -5.72
C LEU A 130 4.06 9.44 -5.57
N GLN A 131 4.84 10.20 -4.82
CA GLN A 131 6.18 9.84 -4.41
C GLN A 131 6.16 9.72 -2.89
N ILE A 132 6.48 8.54 -2.38
CA ILE A 132 6.49 8.26 -0.95
C ILE A 132 7.93 7.97 -0.56
N LYS A 133 8.52 8.82 0.28
CA LYS A 133 9.92 8.68 0.68
C LYS A 133 10.12 7.32 1.37
N VAL A 134 11.13 6.56 0.92
CA VAL A 134 11.54 5.32 1.61
C VAL A 134 12.22 5.76 2.91
N PRO A 135 11.78 5.27 4.08
CA PRO A 135 12.38 5.64 5.36
C PRO A 135 13.85 5.21 5.38
N ALA A 136 14.73 6.11 5.83
CA ALA A 136 16.16 5.80 5.98
C ALA A 136 16.51 5.21 7.36
N SER A 137 15.56 5.26 8.31
CA SER A 137 15.72 4.74 9.67
C SER A 137 14.37 4.39 10.28
N THR A 138 14.39 3.72 11.44
CA THR A 138 13.18 3.35 12.18
C THR A 138 12.38 4.57 12.67
N PHE A 139 13.01 5.72 12.84
CA PHE A 139 12.37 6.97 13.26
C PHE A 139 11.48 7.58 12.15
N GLU A 140 11.74 7.25 10.88
CA GLU A 140 10.99 7.77 9.74
C GLU A 140 9.80 6.88 9.35
N VAL A 141 9.63 5.72 10.00
CA VAL A 141 8.57 4.75 9.65
C VAL A 141 7.17 5.29 9.94
N GLU A 142 7.00 6.13 10.96
CA GLU A 142 5.69 6.73 11.25
C GLU A 142 5.23 7.64 10.11
N GLU A 143 6.10 8.53 9.63
CA GLU A 143 5.79 9.41 8.50
C GLU A 143 5.53 8.60 7.21
N PHE A 144 6.26 7.51 7.02
CA PHE A 144 6.02 6.58 5.93
C PHE A 144 4.62 5.94 6.00
N PHE A 145 4.18 5.51 7.19
CA PHE A 145 2.83 5.01 7.40
C PHE A 145 1.76 6.06 7.17
N GLU A 146 1.95 7.29 7.62
CA GLU A 146 1.01 8.38 7.36
C GLU A 146 0.78 8.58 5.86
N GLN A 147 1.85 8.54 5.06
CA GLN A 147 1.74 8.63 3.59
C GLN A 147 1.02 7.43 2.98
N LEU A 148 1.32 6.20 3.41
CA LEU A 148 0.67 4.99 2.89
C LEU A 148 -0.81 4.87 3.27
N PHE A 149 -1.16 5.24 4.51
CA PHE A 149 -2.56 5.27 4.95
C PHE A 149 -3.34 6.31 4.17
N ARG A 150 -2.76 7.52 4.01
CA ARG A 150 -3.36 8.57 3.18
C ARG A 150 -3.55 8.10 1.74
N LEU A 151 -2.58 7.44 1.13
CA LEU A 151 -2.71 6.83 -0.19
C LEU A 151 -3.92 5.88 -0.25
N CYS A 152 -4.00 4.93 0.68
CA CYS A 152 -5.05 3.90 0.69
C CYS A 152 -6.45 4.51 0.83
N GLN A 153 -6.65 5.36 1.84
CA GLN A 153 -7.92 6.01 2.10
C GLN A 153 -8.40 6.82 0.90
N ASN A 154 -7.49 7.54 0.24
CA ASN A 154 -7.87 8.41 -0.84
C ASN A 154 -8.12 7.67 -2.16
N ARG A 155 -7.37 6.61 -2.44
CA ARG A 155 -7.71 5.72 -3.55
C ARG A 155 -9.11 5.11 -3.34
N ILE A 156 -9.45 4.68 -2.12
CA ILE A 156 -10.80 4.18 -1.81
C ILE A 156 -11.87 5.24 -2.05
N LYS A 157 -11.65 6.49 -1.60
CA LYS A 157 -12.57 7.62 -1.83
C LYS A 157 -12.73 7.90 -3.33
N ALA A 158 -11.63 7.98 -4.07
CA ALA A 158 -11.65 8.21 -5.52
C ALA A 158 -12.36 7.08 -6.28
N ASP A 159 -12.19 5.83 -5.85
CA ASP A 159 -12.84 4.68 -6.49
C ASP A 159 -14.37 4.69 -6.33
N LYS A 160 -14.90 5.33 -5.27
CA LYS A 160 -16.32 5.44 -4.91
C LYS A 160 -16.99 6.75 -5.35
N ILE A 161 -16.23 7.74 -5.82
CA ILE A 161 -16.76 9.09 -6.06
C ILE A 161 -17.93 9.10 -7.06
N VAL A 162 -17.86 8.23 -8.05
CA VAL A 162 -18.86 8.12 -9.11
C VAL A 162 -20.16 7.45 -8.64
N ASP A 163 -20.13 6.80 -7.48
CA ASP A 163 -21.32 6.22 -6.86
C ASP A 163 -22.06 7.31 -6.07
N VAL A 164 -21.35 8.30 -5.52
CA VAL A 164 -21.92 9.42 -4.76
C VAL A 164 -22.63 10.41 -5.69
N PHE A 165 -22.00 10.78 -6.81
CA PHE A 165 -22.58 11.71 -7.78
C PHE A 165 -23.68 11.10 -8.68
N ASP A 166 -23.80 9.77 -8.71
CA ASP A 166 -24.90 9.10 -9.41
C ASP A 166 -26.24 9.24 -8.67
N PHE A 167 -26.24 9.55 -7.37
CA PHE A 167 -27.47 9.74 -6.58
C PHE A 167 -28.13 11.11 -6.78
N GLU A 168 -27.42 12.12 -7.28
CA GLU A 168 -27.98 13.46 -7.50
C GLU A 168 -28.70 13.61 -8.85
N ASN A 169 -28.70 12.55 -9.68
CA ASN A 169 -29.33 12.55 -11.02
C ASN A 169 -30.45 11.50 -11.17
N LYS A 170 -31.12 11.10 -10.07
CA LYS A 170 -32.30 10.24 -10.09
C LYS A 170 -33.52 10.90 -9.47
#